data_AF-A0A8X6FGS3-F1
#
_entry.id   AF-A0A8X6FGS3-F1
#
_cell.length_a   1.000
_cell.length_b   1.000
_cell.length_c   1.000
_cell.angle_alpha   90.00
_cell.angle_beta   90.00
_cell.angle_gamma   90.00
#
_symmetry.space_group_name_H-M   'P 1'
#
loop_
_entity.id
_entity.type
_entity.pdbx_description
1 polymer ?
#
loop_
_entity_poly.entity_id
_entity_poly.type
_entity_poly.pdbx_seq_one_letter_code
_entity_poly.pdbx_strand_id
1 'polypeptide(L)'
;MIKEDNSLLRHKAGHDAHVRDVIDENITTAMCGVKSDCPFNELGYWHVTSNLVVDVMHDLLEGWCATETYLIFHQYIFKDKFLTLSVLNDRISNFNYGKCDSRCKPVPIKREILSNLDGSNGHSASQMWILMRILPLLIGDKVP
;
A
#
# COMPACT_ATOMS: atom_id res chain seq x y z
N MET A 1 11.50 4.93 13.01
CA MET A 1 11.42 3.46 12.86
C MET A 1 11.06 2.88 14.21
N ILE A 2 9.82 2.40 14.39
CA ILE A 2 9.40 1.74 15.63
C ILE A 2 10.15 0.40 15.66
N LYS A 3 10.94 0.15 16.71
CA LYS A 3 11.57 -1.15 16.90
C LYS A 3 10.53 -2.07 17.52
N GLU A 4 10.16 -3.12 16.81
CA GLU A 4 9.31 -4.17 17.36
C GLU A 4 10.04 -4.89 18.50
N ASP A 5 9.30 -5.25 19.55
CA ASP A 5 9.84 -6.03 20.65
C ASP A 5 10.02 -7.49 20.20
N ASN A 6 11.28 -7.93 20.11
CA ASN A 6 11.63 -9.29 19.69
C ASN A 6 10.99 -10.38 20.57
N SER A 7 10.63 -10.06 21.82
CA SER A 7 9.97 -11.02 22.72
C SER A 7 8.50 -11.28 22.34
N LEU A 8 7.89 -10.37 21.58
CA LEU A 8 6.52 -10.48 21.09
C LEU A 8 6.45 -11.08 19.67
N LEU A 9 7.59 -11.29 19.01
CA LEU A 9 7.63 -11.83 17.66
C LEU A 9 7.25 -13.32 17.64
N ARG A 10 6.39 -13.67 16.69
CA ARG A 10 5.95 -15.05 16.50
C ARG A 10 7.07 -15.85 15.84
N HIS A 11 7.60 -16.84 16.55
CA HIS A 11 8.60 -17.78 16.03
C HIS A 11 7.97 -19.13 15.64
N LYS A 12 8.63 -19.88 14.74
CA LYS A 12 8.13 -21.14 14.15
C LYS A 12 7.58 -22.12 15.18
N ALA A 13 8.40 -22.56 16.15
CA ALA A 13 8.00 -23.57 17.13
C ALA A 13 6.76 -23.17 17.96
N GLY A 14 6.66 -21.89 18.32
CA GLY A 14 5.51 -21.34 19.05
C GLY A 14 4.26 -21.23 18.19
N HIS A 15 4.40 -20.88 16.91
CA HIS A 15 3.28 -20.94 15.97
C HIS A 15 2.75 -22.37 15.83
N ASP A 16 3.63 -23.35 15.64
CA ASP A 16 3.28 -24.77 15.48
C ASP A 16 2.64 -25.36 16.76
N ALA A 17 3.05 -24.87 17.94
CA ALA A 17 2.39 -25.20 19.20
C ALA A 17 0.97 -24.62 19.27
N HIS A 18 0.81 -23.32 18.99
CA HIS A 18 -0.50 -22.68 18.98
C HIS A 18 -1.46 -23.28 17.95
N VAL A 19 -0.96 -23.68 16.77
CA VAL A 19 -1.77 -24.38 15.77
C VAL A 19 -2.34 -25.67 16.34
N ARG A 20 -1.49 -26.50 16.98
CA ARG A 20 -1.93 -27.75 17.63
C ARG A 20 -2.93 -27.48 18.74
N ASP A 21 -2.64 -26.54 19.63
CA ASP A 21 -3.50 -26.23 20.76
C ASP A 21 -4.88 -25.67 20.33
N VAL A 22 -4.96 -24.97 19.20
CA VAL A 22 -6.24 -24.52 18.62
C VAL A 22 -7.02 -25.69 18.01
N ILE A 23 -6.34 -26.62 17.34
CA ILE A 23 -6.97 -27.83 16.75
C ILE A 23 -7.50 -28.76 17.84
N ASP A 24 -6.74 -28.91 18.93
CA ASP A 24 -7.12 -29.73 20.09
C ASP A 24 -8.11 -29.03 21.04
N GLU A 25 -8.60 -27.84 20.68
CA GLU A 25 -9.52 -26.99 21.47
C GLU A 25 -8.98 -26.59 22.87
N ASN A 26 -7.67 -26.69 23.09
CA ASN A 26 -7.00 -26.30 24.34
C ASN A 26 -6.93 -24.78 24.51
N ILE A 27 -6.81 -24.04 23.41
CA ILE A 27 -6.80 -22.57 23.40
C ILE A 27 -7.70 -22.02 22.30
N THR A 28 -8.10 -20.76 22.42
CA THR A 28 -8.92 -20.09 21.40
C THR A 28 -8.09 -19.20 20.49
N THR A 29 -8.56 -18.97 19.25
CA THR A 29 -7.97 -17.99 18.32
C THR A 29 -7.85 -16.59 18.93
N ALA A 30 -8.75 -16.20 19.83
CA ALA A 30 -8.68 -14.91 20.51
C ALA A 30 -7.46 -14.79 21.45
N MET A 31 -6.94 -15.90 21.97
CA MET A 31 -5.82 -15.91 22.91
C MET A 31 -4.45 -15.87 22.21
N CYS A 32 -4.31 -16.54 21.06
CA CYS A 32 -3.03 -16.69 20.36
C CYS A 32 -2.97 -15.99 18.99
N GLY A 33 -4.10 -15.55 18.46
CA GLY A 33 -4.21 -14.96 17.12
C GLY A 33 -3.91 -15.95 15.99
N VAL A 34 -4.08 -17.26 16.22
CA VAL A 34 -3.92 -18.32 15.21
C VAL A 34 -5.27 -19.00 14.99
N LYS A 35 -5.67 -19.11 13.72
CA LYS A 35 -6.95 -19.71 13.34
C LYS A 35 -6.79 -21.15 12.84
N SER A 36 -5.76 -21.40 12.04
CA SER A 36 -5.47 -22.71 11.45
C SER A 36 -4.03 -22.72 10.95
N ASP A 37 -3.55 -23.91 10.58
CA ASP A 37 -2.28 -24.04 9.88
C ASP A 37 -2.36 -23.41 8.47
N CYS A 38 -1.21 -22.92 7.98
CA CYS A 38 -1.08 -22.44 6.61
C CYS A 38 -0.69 -23.60 5.70
N PRO A 39 -1.43 -23.91 4.61
CA PRO A 39 -1.08 -25.01 3.70
C PRO A 39 0.34 -24.90 3.10
N PHE A 40 0.88 -23.68 3.01
CA PHE A 40 2.23 -23.47 2.50
C PHE A 40 3.34 -23.86 3.48
N ASN A 41 3.03 -24.09 4.76
CA ASN A 41 4.00 -24.58 5.75
C ASN A 41 4.51 -26.00 5.41
N GLU A 42 3.81 -26.74 4.54
CA GLU A 42 4.24 -28.04 4.02
C GLU A 42 5.45 -27.94 3.05
N LEU A 43 5.72 -26.76 2.50
CA LEU A 43 6.84 -26.55 1.58
C LEU A 43 8.16 -26.58 2.34
N GLY A 44 9.14 -27.36 1.86
CA GLY A 44 10.40 -27.60 2.57
C GLY A 44 11.27 -26.37 2.88
N TYR A 45 11.04 -25.24 2.19
CA TYR A 45 11.79 -23.99 2.36
C TYR A 45 10.91 -22.79 2.73
N TRP A 46 9.64 -23.01 3.08
CA TRP A 46 8.72 -21.94 3.42
C TRP A 46 8.09 -22.19 4.79
N HIS A 47 7.84 -21.10 5.51
CA HIS A 47 7.05 -21.09 6.73
C HIS A 47 6.46 -19.70 6.94
N VAL A 48 5.23 -19.62 7.43
CA VAL A 48 4.50 -18.36 7.63
C VAL A 48 5.20 -17.41 8.62
N THR A 49 5.99 -17.95 9.55
CA THR A 49 6.74 -17.13 10.52
C THR A 49 8.10 -16.66 10.01
N SER A 50 8.61 -17.24 8.93
CA SER A 50 9.95 -16.91 8.40
C SER A 50 9.90 -16.16 7.08
N ASN A 51 8.75 -16.12 6.42
CA ASN A 51 8.57 -15.45 5.15
C ASN A 51 7.56 -14.33 5.31
N LEU A 52 8.03 -13.09 5.20
CA LEU A 52 7.14 -11.93 5.14
C LEU A 52 6.33 -12.02 3.84
N VAL A 53 5.01 -12.00 3.96
CA VAL A 53 4.14 -11.82 2.79
C VAL A 53 4.21 -10.34 2.41
N VAL A 54 4.49 -10.06 1.13
CA VAL A 54 4.45 -8.69 0.60
C VAL A 54 3.03 -8.16 0.74
N ASP A 55 2.86 -7.06 1.47
CA ASP A 55 1.60 -6.37 1.57
C ASP A 55 1.50 -5.42 0.37
N VAL A 56 0.78 -5.82 -0.67
CA VAL A 56 0.63 -5.02 -1.89
C VAL A 56 0.06 -3.63 -1.59
N MET A 57 -0.78 -3.48 -0.56
CA MET A 57 -1.33 -2.18 -0.21
C MET A 57 -0.26 -1.28 0.43
N HIS A 58 0.47 -1.80 1.42
CA HIS A 58 1.46 -1.00 2.15
C HIS A 58 2.79 -0.87 1.40
N ASP A 59 3.34 -1.97 0.89
CA ASP A 59 4.66 -2.00 0.26
C ASP A 59 4.63 -1.36 -1.14
N LEU A 60 3.61 -1.71 -1.95
CA LEU A 60 3.51 -1.25 -3.33
C LEU A 60 2.69 0.04 -3.45
N LEU A 61 1.44 0.05 -3.02
CA LEU A 61 0.54 1.18 -3.31
C LEU A 61 0.83 2.39 -2.42
N GLU A 62 0.95 2.21 -1.12
CA GLU A 62 1.25 3.27 -0.16
C GLU A 62 2.73 3.54 0.00
N GLY A 63 3.58 2.57 -0.36
CA GLY A 63 5.03 2.72 -0.42
C GLY A 63 5.46 3.19 -1.80
N TRP A 64 5.96 2.25 -2.62
CA TRP A 64 6.68 2.56 -3.85
C TRP A 64 5.89 3.43 -4.85
N CYS A 65 4.65 3.05 -5.19
CA CYS A 65 3.83 3.78 -6.16
C CYS A 65 3.56 5.21 -5.69
N ALA A 66 3.25 5.41 -4.41
CA ALA A 66 3.01 6.74 -3.87
C ALA A 66 4.25 7.62 -3.98
N THR A 67 5.41 7.12 -3.52
CA THR A 67 6.68 7.84 -3.57
C THR A 67 7.04 8.25 -5.00
N GLU A 68 7.04 7.29 -5.93
CA GLU A 68 7.45 7.59 -7.31
C GLU A 68 6.47 8.51 -8.04
N THR A 69 5.17 8.34 -7.81
CA THR A 69 4.16 9.21 -8.42
C THR A 69 4.36 10.67 -7.99
N TYR A 70 4.63 10.92 -6.71
CA TYR A 70 4.87 12.29 -6.23
C TYR A 70 6.20 12.86 -6.70
N LEU A 71 7.24 12.05 -6.83
CA LEU A 71 8.51 12.46 -7.44
C LEU A 71 8.32 12.90 -8.89
N ILE A 72 7.60 12.11 -9.69
CA ILE A 72 7.25 12.42 -11.07
C ILE A 72 6.45 13.72 -11.14
N PHE A 73 5.43 13.89 -10.29
CA PHE A 73 4.67 15.13 -10.24
C PHE A 73 5.51 16.33 -9.85
N HIS A 74 6.38 16.19 -8.84
CA HIS A 74 7.28 17.27 -8.45
C HIS A 74 8.19 17.68 -9.62
N GLN A 75 8.75 16.70 -10.33
CA GLN A 75 9.59 16.93 -11.51
C GLN A 75 8.81 17.64 -12.62
N TYR A 76 7.67 17.10 -13.05
CA TYR A 76 6.89 17.65 -14.15
C TYR A 76 6.26 19.02 -13.85
N ILE A 77 5.92 19.30 -12.59
CA ILE A 77 5.29 20.56 -12.21
C ILE A 77 6.32 21.65 -11.90
N PHE A 78 7.37 21.35 -11.12
CA PHE A 78 8.27 22.37 -10.61
C PHE A 78 9.57 22.51 -11.40
N LYS A 79 10.03 21.44 -12.06
CA LYS A 79 11.28 21.44 -12.82
C LYS A 79 11.02 21.61 -14.32
N ASP A 80 10.32 20.65 -14.92
CA ASP A 80 10.11 20.62 -16.36
C ASP A 80 8.97 21.55 -16.81
N LYS A 81 8.03 21.83 -15.90
CA LYS A 81 6.86 22.71 -16.11
C LYS A 81 5.98 22.27 -17.27
N PHE A 82 5.84 20.96 -17.48
CA PHE A 82 4.93 20.36 -18.48
C PHE A 82 3.46 20.62 -18.15
N LEU A 83 3.13 20.70 -16.86
CA LEU A 83 1.80 21.03 -16.37
C LEU A 83 1.87 21.79 -15.04
N THR A 84 0.75 22.36 -14.61
CA THR A 84 0.63 23.01 -13.30
C THR A 84 -0.13 22.12 -12.32
N LEU A 85 0.09 22.34 -11.02
CA LEU A 85 -0.65 21.64 -9.97
C LEU A 85 -2.17 21.86 -10.07
N SER A 86 -2.61 23.06 -10.48
CA SER A 86 -4.03 23.34 -10.71
C SER A 86 -4.59 22.44 -11.81
N VAL A 87 -3.91 22.40 -12.98
CA VAL A 87 -4.36 21.58 -14.11
C VAL A 87 -4.44 20.10 -13.73
N LEU A 88 -3.46 19.59 -12.99
CA LEU A 88 -3.49 18.21 -12.50
C LEU A 88 -4.69 17.95 -11.58
N ASN A 89 -4.90 18.81 -10.58
CA ASN A 89 -5.99 18.67 -9.61
C ASN A 89 -7.37 18.86 -10.25
N ASP A 90 -7.49 19.74 -11.22
CA ASP A 90 -8.72 19.95 -11.99
C ASP A 90 -9.05 18.69 -12.80
N ARG A 91 -8.04 18.06 -13.42
CA ARG A 91 -8.22 16.80 -14.16
C ARG A 91 -8.58 15.65 -13.24
N ILE A 92 -7.91 15.50 -12.10
CA ILE A 92 -8.26 14.49 -11.08
C ILE A 92 -9.71 14.69 -10.63
N SER A 93 -10.14 15.92 -10.35
CA SER A 93 -11.48 16.19 -9.81
C SER A 93 -12.60 15.95 -10.81
N ASN A 94 -12.34 16.20 -12.10
CA ASN A 94 -13.34 16.15 -13.16
C ASN A 94 -13.27 14.89 -14.04
N PHE A 95 -12.34 13.98 -13.77
CA PHE A 95 -12.26 12.72 -14.52
C PHE A 95 -13.50 11.84 -14.30
N ASN A 96 -13.96 11.17 -15.34
CA ASN A 96 -15.08 10.23 -15.26
C ASN A 96 -14.60 8.84 -14.80
N TYR A 97 -14.66 8.60 -13.49
CA TYR A 97 -14.23 7.34 -12.87
C TYR A 97 -15.20 6.15 -13.08
N GLY A 98 -16.39 6.39 -13.61
CA GLY A 98 -17.42 5.35 -13.70
C GLY A 98 -17.91 4.87 -12.33
N LYS A 99 -18.80 3.86 -12.33
CA LYS A 99 -19.49 3.41 -11.10
C LYS A 99 -18.55 2.72 -10.11
N CYS A 100 -17.63 1.88 -10.60
CA CYS A 100 -16.77 1.05 -9.78
C CYS A 100 -15.77 1.87 -8.94
N ASP A 101 -15.15 2.87 -9.56
CA ASP A 101 -14.08 3.66 -8.93
C ASP A 101 -14.60 4.94 -8.24
N SER A 102 -15.90 5.25 -8.37
CA SER A 102 -16.54 6.45 -7.81
C SER A 102 -16.37 6.62 -6.30
N ARG A 103 -16.27 5.52 -5.55
CA ARG A 103 -16.15 5.52 -4.09
C ARG A 103 -14.72 5.74 -3.59
N CYS A 104 -13.73 5.48 -4.42
CA CYS A 104 -12.31 5.55 -4.05
C CYS A 104 -11.53 6.52 -4.93
N LYS A 105 -12.20 7.56 -5.46
CA LYS A 105 -11.57 8.53 -6.34
C LYS A 105 -10.33 9.17 -5.68
N PRO A 106 -9.24 9.37 -6.44
CA PRO A 106 -8.09 10.15 -5.99
C PRO A 106 -8.52 11.57 -5.58
N VAL A 107 -7.80 12.14 -4.63
CA VAL A 107 -8.06 13.48 -4.11
C VAL A 107 -7.09 14.50 -4.72
N PRO A 108 -7.48 15.78 -4.78
CA PRO A 108 -6.55 16.83 -5.17
C PRO A 108 -5.28 16.80 -4.32
N ILE A 109 -4.14 16.85 -4.99
CA ILE A 109 -2.81 16.79 -4.39
C ILE A 109 -2.47 18.17 -3.84
N LYS A 110 -2.09 18.20 -2.57
CA LYS A 110 -1.66 19.42 -1.89
C LYS A 110 -0.21 19.75 -2.27
N ARG A 111 0.11 21.05 -2.38
CA ARG A 111 1.47 21.49 -2.74
C ARG A 111 2.49 21.03 -1.70
N GLU A 112 2.09 20.99 -0.43
CA GLU A 112 2.94 20.62 0.70
C GLU A 112 3.49 19.20 0.56
N ILE A 113 2.67 18.28 0.03
CA ILE A 113 3.04 16.88 -0.23
C ILE A 113 4.15 16.80 -1.28
N LEU A 114 4.06 17.62 -2.33
CA LEU A 114 5.08 17.66 -3.37
C LEU A 114 6.36 18.37 -2.94
N SER A 115 6.29 19.26 -1.93
CA SER A 115 7.47 19.91 -1.37
C SER A 115 8.16 19.12 -0.26
N ASN A 116 7.46 18.17 0.37
CA ASN A 116 7.99 17.30 1.40
C ASN A 116 7.64 15.84 1.07
N LEU A 117 8.46 15.27 0.19
CA LEU A 117 8.26 13.95 -0.40
C LEU A 117 8.45 12.79 0.60
N ASP A 118 9.08 13.07 1.75
CA ASP A 118 9.37 12.06 2.80
C ASP A 118 8.20 11.89 3.80
N GLY A 119 7.18 12.75 3.75
CA GLY A 119 6.30 12.98 4.91
C GLY A 119 4.88 12.46 4.86
N SER A 120 4.30 12.09 3.71
CA SER A 120 2.88 11.72 3.67
C SER A 120 2.43 11.00 2.40
N ASN A 121 1.69 9.91 2.60
CA ASN A 121 0.88 9.27 1.58
C ASN A 121 -0.37 10.14 1.37
N GLY A 122 -0.37 10.99 0.35
CA GLY A 122 -1.51 11.86 0.03
C GLY A 122 -2.77 11.12 -0.42
N HIS A 123 -2.69 9.80 -0.58
CA HIS A 123 -3.76 8.91 -1.04
C HIS A 123 -3.71 7.59 -0.25
N SER A 124 -4.88 6.98 -0.04
CA SER A 124 -4.95 5.58 0.40
C SER A 124 -4.49 4.63 -0.70
N ALA A 125 -4.18 3.37 -0.36
CA ALA A 125 -3.86 2.33 -1.35
C ALA A 125 -4.88 2.25 -2.50
N SER A 126 -6.18 2.28 -2.19
CA SER A 126 -7.24 2.20 -3.21
C SER A 126 -7.29 3.42 -4.14
N GLN A 127 -7.05 4.61 -3.60
CA GLN A 127 -6.96 5.84 -4.38
C GLN A 127 -5.71 5.83 -5.28
N MET A 128 -4.57 5.39 -4.75
CA MET A 128 -3.33 5.28 -5.52
C MET A 128 -3.47 4.26 -6.65
N TRP A 129 -4.11 3.11 -6.40
CA TRP A 129 -4.42 2.13 -7.43
C TRP A 129 -5.22 2.71 -8.60
N ILE A 130 -6.21 3.54 -8.31
CA ILE A 130 -6.98 4.23 -9.35
C ILE A 130 -6.09 5.25 -10.06
N LEU A 131 -5.40 6.10 -9.31
CA LEU A 131 -4.54 7.15 -9.87
C LEU A 131 -3.51 6.58 -10.85
N MET A 132 -2.79 5.52 -10.46
CA MET A 132 -1.80 4.86 -11.31
C MET A 132 -2.37 4.35 -12.63
N ARG A 133 -3.59 3.78 -12.61
CA ARG A 133 -4.25 3.27 -13.82
C ARG A 133 -4.67 4.39 -14.77
N ILE A 134 -5.14 5.52 -14.24
CA ILE A 134 -5.63 6.63 -15.06
C ILE A 134 -4.57 7.69 -15.35
N LEU A 135 -3.41 7.63 -14.70
CA LEU A 135 -2.35 8.63 -14.80
C LEU A 135 -1.96 8.94 -16.24
N PRO A 136 -1.73 7.94 -17.13
CA PRO A 136 -1.42 8.22 -18.54
C PRO A 136 -2.53 8.99 -19.25
N LEU A 137 -3.79 8.77 -18.89
CA LEU A 137 -4.94 9.48 -19.45
C LEU A 137 -5.06 10.91 -18.89
N LEU A 138 -4.61 11.13 -17.66
CA LEU A 138 -4.66 12.44 -17.01
C LEU A 138 -3.58 13.40 -17.49
N ILE A 139 -2.39 12.92 -17.85
CA ILE A 139 -1.25 13.80 -18.18
C ILE A 139 -0.58 13.51 -19.53
N GLY A 140 -0.99 12.46 -20.23
CA GLY A 140 -0.33 12.02 -21.47
C GLY A 140 -0.34 13.03 -22.62
N ASP A 141 -1.28 13.98 -22.64
CA ASP A 141 -1.29 15.09 -23.62
C ASP A 141 -0.38 16.27 -23.21
N LYS A 142 0.18 16.26 -22.00
CA LYS A 142 1.04 17.32 -21.45
C LYS A 142 2.49 16.92 -21.34
N VAL A 143 2.77 15.63 -21.26
CA VAL A 143 4.12 15.09 -21.14
C VAL A 143 4.61 14.71 -22.56
N PRO A 144 5.80 15.19 -22.99
CA PRO A 144 6.37 14.87 -24.30
C PRO A 144 6.67 13.39 -24.54
#